data_AF-A0A956D1C5-F1
#
_entry.id   AF-A0A956D1C5-F1
#
_cell.length_a   1.000
_cell.length_b   1.000
_cell.length_c   1.000
_cell.angle_alpha   90.00
_cell.angle_beta   90.00
_cell.angle_gamma   90.00
#
_symmetry.space_group_name_H-M   'P 1'
#
loop_
_entity.id
_entity.type
_entity.pdbx_description
1 polymer ?
#
loop_
_entity_poly.entity_id
_entity_poly.type
_entity_poly.pdbx_seq_one_letter_code
_entity_poly.pdbx_strand_id
1 'polypeptide(L)'
;MREERATSQPIADDAEPPKEPAARVVYALPPISMGVVTSRSGRVATVAIGPHTCDVEIDPSVDTPLVDEALADGRRVIIDPATNTLCGVLQTRRSLSIDAHGAVTAELSRLDVSVREQAVVRSRESLFSLDDDRVELYARETLLRARDVVRALATLIKLN
;
A
#
# COMPACT_ATOMS: atom_id res chain seq x y z
N MET A 1 -55.95 -15.40 -72.52
CA MET A 1 -54.95 -16.17 -71.73
C MET A 1 -54.63 -15.31 -70.52
N ARG A 2 -55.30 -15.56 -69.38
CA ARG A 2 -54.87 -16.44 -68.28
C ARG A 2 -53.59 -15.89 -67.63
N GLU A 3 -53.76 -15.08 -66.58
CA GLU A 3 -53.61 -15.47 -65.17
C GLU A 3 -52.15 -15.35 -64.70
N GLU A 4 -51.77 -14.14 -64.25
CA GLU A 4 -50.62 -13.94 -63.37
C GLU A 4 -51.12 -13.89 -61.92
N ARG A 5 -51.04 -15.01 -61.21
CA ARG A 5 -50.89 -15.04 -59.74
C ARG A 5 -50.15 -16.31 -59.33
N ALA A 6 -48.91 -16.15 -58.88
CA ALA A 6 -48.23 -17.07 -57.99
C ALA A 6 -47.39 -16.22 -57.01
N THR A 7 -47.83 -16.10 -55.77
CA THR A 7 -47.28 -16.82 -54.59
C THR A 7 -46.06 -16.07 -54.04
N SER A 8 -46.25 -15.19 -53.04
CA SER A 8 -46.02 -15.49 -51.61
C SER A 8 -44.61 -15.99 -51.30
N GLN A 9 -43.72 -15.15 -50.78
CA GLN A 9 -43.47 -15.02 -49.34
C GLN A 9 -42.39 -13.96 -49.03
N PRO A 10 -42.47 -13.28 -47.88
CA PRO A 10 -41.48 -12.33 -47.41
C PRO A 10 -40.38 -13.09 -46.66
N ILE A 11 -39.11 -12.77 -46.93
CA ILE A 11 -38.03 -13.10 -45.99
C ILE A 11 -37.96 -11.92 -45.03
N ALA A 12 -38.57 -12.12 -43.85
CA ALA A 12 -38.34 -11.27 -42.70
C ALA A 12 -36.90 -11.49 -42.26
N ASP A 13 -36.06 -10.49 -42.48
CA ASP A 13 -34.77 -10.37 -41.81
C ASP A 13 -35.01 -9.53 -40.55
N ASP A 14 -35.48 -10.20 -39.50
CA ASP A 14 -35.49 -9.67 -38.12
C ASP A 14 -34.03 -9.57 -37.65
N ALA A 15 -33.28 -8.65 -38.24
CA ALA A 15 -32.01 -8.21 -37.69
C ALA A 15 -32.32 -7.20 -36.58
N GLU A 16 -32.44 -7.71 -35.35
CA GLU A 16 -32.44 -6.89 -34.14
C GLU A 16 -31.24 -5.93 -34.24
N PRO A 17 -31.45 -4.59 -34.18
CA PRO A 17 -30.36 -3.65 -34.34
C PRO A 17 -29.30 -3.94 -33.26
N PRO A 18 -28.00 -3.86 -33.58
CA PRO A 18 -26.96 -4.16 -32.63
C PRO A 18 -27.14 -3.25 -31.41
N LYS A 19 -27.36 -3.86 -30.23
CA LYS A 19 -27.42 -3.16 -28.95
C LYS A 19 -26.21 -2.24 -28.87
N GLU A 20 -26.46 -0.93 -28.93
CA GLU A 20 -25.44 0.07 -28.72
C GLU A 20 -24.69 -0.29 -27.42
N PRO A 21 -23.35 -0.40 -27.46
CA PRO A 21 -22.60 -0.68 -26.25
C PRO A 21 -22.90 0.44 -25.27
N ALA A 22 -23.46 0.09 -24.11
CA ALA A 22 -23.81 1.01 -23.05
C ALA A 22 -22.67 2.02 -22.88
N ALA A 23 -23.00 3.31 -23.06
CA ALA A 23 -22.04 4.40 -23.07
C ALA A 23 -21.05 4.22 -21.91
N ARG A 24 -19.79 3.96 -22.24
CA ARG A 24 -18.74 3.77 -21.26
C ARG A 24 -18.57 5.11 -20.57
N VAL A 25 -19.07 5.22 -19.33
CA VAL A 25 -18.95 6.45 -18.54
C VAL A 25 -17.48 6.72 -18.29
N VAL A 26 -16.90 7.60 -19.09
CA VAL A 26 -15.58 8.17 -18.83
C VAL A 26 -15.82 9.31 -17.85
N TYR A 27 -15.60 9.07 -16.56
CA TYR A 27 -15.60 10.14 -15.58
C TYR A 27 -14.44 11.08 -15.94
N ALA A 28 -14.76 12.24 -16.51
CA ALA A 28 -13.80 13.34 -16.65
C ALA A 28 -13.58 13.95 -15.27
N LEU A 29 -12.78 13.27 -14.44
CA LEU A 29 -12.41 13.77 -13.13
C LEU A 29 -11.47 14.98 -13.28
N PRO A 30 -11.58 16.00 -12.43
CA PRO A 30 -10.62 17.10 -12.38
C PRO A 30 -9.18 16.58 -12.24
N PRO A 31 -8.17 17.31 -12.74
CA PRO A 31 -6.77 16.94 -12.53
C PRO A 31 -6.49 16.90 -11.03
N ILE A 32 -5.74 15.91 -10.53
CA ILE A 32 -5.33 15.85 -9.13
C ILE A 32 -3.95 16.50 -9.01
N SER A 33 -3.78 17.38 -8.03
CA SER A 33 -2.47 17.98 -7.71
C SER A 33 -1.83 17.27 -6.53
N MET A 34 -0.49 17.28 -6.49
CA MET A 34 0.28 16.71 -5.38
C MET A 34 1.25 17.75 -4.84
N GLY A 35 1.38 17.80 -3.52
CA GLY A 35 2.35 18.67 -2.86
C GLY A 35 2.85 18.07 -1.55
N VAL A 36 3.68 18.81 -0.82
CA VAL A 36 4.20 18.43 0.49
C VAL A 36 3.77 19.45 1.52
N VAL A 37 3.21 19.01 2.65
CA VAL A 37 2.79 19.92 3.72
C VAL A 37 4.03 20.50 4.40
N THR A 38 4.09 21.83 4.50
CA THR A 38 5.22 22.55 5.14
C THR A 38 4.85 23.11 6.51
N SER A 39 3.57 23.39 6.75
CA SER A 39 3.04 23.81 8.05
C SER A 39 1.54 23.55 8.13
N ARG A 40 0.99 23.47 9.35
CA ARG A 40 -0.44 23.33 9.59
C ARG A 40 -0.89 24.20 10.77
N SER A 41 -2.03 24.86 10.61
CA SER A 41 -2.73 25.59 11.67
C SER A 41 -4.20 25.18 11.67
N GLY A 42 -4.57 24.32 12.63
CA GLY A 42 -5.94 23.80 12.69
C GLY A 42 -6.32 23.02 11.42
N ARG A 43 -7.36 23.47 10.73
CA ARG A 43 -7.86 22.85 9.48
C ARG A 43 -7.22 23.43 8.21
N VAL A 44 -6.23 24.32 8.34
CA VAL A 44 -5.52 24.90 7.20
C VAL A 44 -4.09 24.37 7.16
N ALA A 45 -3.67 23.88 6.00
CA ALA A 45 -2.32 23.40 5.76
C ALA A 45 -1.65 24.23 4.66
N THR A 46 -0.40 24.64 4.88
CA THR A 46 0.44 25.20 3.83
C THR A 46 1.11 24.06 3.09
N VAL A 47 0.96 24.02 1.76
CA VAL A 47 1.47 22.96 0.91
C VAL A 47 2.37 23.52 -0.18
N ALA A 48 3.55 22.93 -0.33
CA ALA A 48 4.46 23.20 -1.44
C ALA A 48 4.12 22.31 -2.65
N ILE A 49 3.83 22.94 -3.79
CA ILE A 49 3.54 22.30 -5.08
C ILE A 49 4.58 22.82 -6.08
N GLY A 50 5.62 22.02 -6.34
CA GLY A 50 6.75 22.45 -7.15
C GLY A 50 7.45 23.67 -6.53
N PRO A 51 7.64 24.78 -7.27
CA PRO A 51 8.26 26.00 -6.75
C PRO A 51 7.27 26.92 -5.99
N HIS A 52 5.99 26.58 -5.92
CA HIS A 52 4.95 27.40 -5.33
C HIS A 52 4.50 26.86 -3.98
N THR A 53 4.01 27.75 -3.12
CA THR A 53 3.38 27.41 -1.84
C THR A 53 1.99 28.00 -1.79
N CYS A 54 1.02 27.23 -1.30
CA CYS A 54 -0.36 27.69 -1.13
C CYS A 54 -0.96 27.15 0.18
N ASP A 55 -1.88 27.91 0.77
CA ASP A 55 -2.69 27.43 1.87
C ASP A 55 -3.94 26.72 1.32
N VAL A 56 -4.20 25.53 1.84
CA VAL A 56 -5.34 24.68 1.48
C VAL A 56 -6.11 24.26 2.73
N GLU A 57 -7.42 24.18 2.59
CA GLU A 57 -8.28 23.67 3.66
C GLU A 57 -8.26 22.13 3.65
N ILE A 58 -8.20 21.53 4.82
CA ILE A 58 -8.23 20.07 4.97
C ILE A 58 -9.69 19.63 4.90
N ASP A 59 -10.00 18.78 3.93
CA ASP A 59 -11.34 18.23 3.78
C ASP A 59 -11.80 17.58 5.10
N PRO A 60 -13.06 17.79 5.53
CA PRO A 60 -13.56 17.23 6.79
C PRO A 60 -13.41 15.72 6.93
N SER A 61 -13.42 14.98 5.80
CA SER A 61 -13.27 13.53 5.76
C SER A 61 -11.82 13.06 5.98
N VAL A 62 -10.84 13.96 5.88
CA VAL A 62 -9.43 13.63 6.09
C VAL A 62 -9.09 13.66 7.57
N ASP A 63 -8.50 12.57 8.03
CA ASP A 63 -8.00 12.44 9.39
C ASP A 63 -6.78 13.35 9.62
N THR A 64 -6.93 14.33 10.51
CA THR A 64 -5.91 15.36 10.74
C THR A 64 -4.58 14.82 11.30
N PRO A 65 -4.56 13.82 12.21
CA PRO A 65 -3.36 13.05 12.53
C PRO A 65 -2.55 12.55 11.34
N LEU A 66 -3.19 12.06 10.26
CA LEU A 66 -2.45 11.60 9.08
C LEU A 66 -1.74 12.75 8.37
N VAL A 67 -2.32 13.95 8.41
CA VAL A 67 -1.71 15.17 7.86
C VAL A 67 -0.52 15.62 8.73
N ASP A 68 -0.61 15.46 10.05
CA ASP A 68 0.52 15.72 10.96
C ASP A 68 1.69 14.77 10.70
N GLU A 69 1.40 13.48 10.51
CA GLU A 69 2.42 12.52 10.07
C GLU A 69 3.01 12.90 8.72
N ALA A 70 2.18 13.37 7.78
CA ALA A 70 2.66 13.79 6.47
C ALA A 70 3.61 14.99 6.55
N LEU A 71 3.30 15.96 7.42
CA LEU A 71 4.15 17.12 7.71
C LEU A 71 5.48 16.68 8.33
N ALA A 72 5.44 15.83 9.36
CA ALA A 72 6.65 15.36 10.05
C ALA A 72 7.59 14.58 9.11
N ASP A 73 7.02 13.75 8.23
CA ASP A 73 7.79 12.86 7.37
C ASP A 73 8.07 13.43 5.96
N GLY A 74 7.59 14.64 5.66
CA GLY A 74 7.66 15.23 4.32
C GLY A 74 6.94 14.42 3.25
N ARG A 75 5.86 13.72 3.61
CA ARG A 75 5.06 12.89 2.68
C ARG A 75 4.27 13.79 1.74
N ARG A 76 3.95 13.24 0.56
CA ARG A 76 3.10 13.93 -0.39
C ARG A 76 1.64 13.86 0.05
N VAL A 77 0.89 14.91 -0.25
CA VAL A 77 -0.55 15.01 -0.03
C VAL A 77 -1.26 15.26 -1.36
N ILE A 78 -2.52 14.85 -1.41
CA ILE A 78 -3.40 14.95 -2.56
C ILE A 78 -4.24 16.22 -2.39
N ILE A 79 -4.23 17.06 -3.42
CA ILE A 79 -5.00 18.29 -3.49
C ILE A 79 -5.99 18.17 -4.65
N ASP A 80 -7.25 18.42 -4.35
CA ASP A 80 -8.25 18.69 -5.38
C ASP A 80 -8.16 20.16 -5.79
N PRO A 81 -7.70 20.48 -7.02
CA PRO A 81 -7.59 21.86 -7.48
C PRO A 81 -8.94 22.50 -7.81
N ALA A 82 -10.03 21.73 -7.93
CA ALA A 82 -11.36 22.29 -8.16
C ALA A 82 -11.89 22.98 -6.91
N THR A 83 -11.60 22.43 -5.74
CA THR A 83 -12.02 22.94 -4.42
C THR A 83 -10.88 23.60 -3.65
N ASN A 84 -9.63 23.44 -4.11
CA ASN A 84 -8.42 23.85 -3.41
C ASN A 84 -8.35 23.25 -1.99
N THR A 85 -8.70 21.97 -1.87
CA THR A 85 -8.71 21.24 -0.59
C THR A 85 -7.74 20.07 -0.57
N LEU A 86 -7.19 19.78 0.60
CA LEU A 86 -6.40 18.58 0.86
C LEU A 86 -7.37 17.41 1.07
N CYS A 87 -7.35 16.45 0.15
CA CYS A 87 -8.29 15.32 0.11
C CYS A 87 -7.70 14.00 0.60
N GLY A 88 -6.38 13.96 0.86
CA GLY A 88 -5.76 12.78 1.42
C GLY A 88 -4.24 12.87 1.49
N VAL A 89 -3.64 11.87 2.13
CA VAL A 89 -2.18 11.73 2.26
C VAL A 89 -1.72 10.56 1.39
N LEU A 90 -0.68 10.78 0.60
CA LEU A 90 -0.05 9.73 -0.20
C LEU A 90 1.02 9.03 0.65
N GLN A 91 0.70 7.82 1.13
CA GLN A 91 1.68 6.97 1.80
C GLN A 91 2.65 6.36 0.77
N THR A 92 3.87 6.88 0.69
CA THR A 92 4.90 6.37 -0.24
C THR A 92 5.99 5.55 0.43
N ARG A 93 5.96 5.38 1.76
CA ARG A 93 6.99 4.62 2.50
C ARG A 93 6.34 3.78 3.58
N ARG A 94 6.53 2.47 3.48
CA ARG A 94 6.59 1.60 4.64
C ARG A 94 7.93 0.89 4.59
N SER A 95 8.73 1.03 5.64
CA SER A 95 9.87 0.14 5.87
C SER A 95 9.41 -1.29 6.16
N LEU A 96 8.10 -1.48 6.39
CA LEU A 96 7.43 -2.75 6.65
C LEU A 96 5.97 -2.67 6.15
N SER A 97 5.66 -3.33 5.03
CA SER A 97 4.31 -3.43 4.48
C SER A 97 3.65 -4.75 4.89
N ILE A 98 2.37 -4.71 5.24
CA ILE A 98 1.54 -5.88 5.50
C ILE A 98 0.44 -5.91 4.44
N ASP A 99 0.33 -6.98 3.68
CA ASP A 99 -0.71 -7.13 2.66
C ASP A 99 -2.03 -7.72 3.24
N ALA A 100 -3.06 -7.84 2.39
CA ALA A 100 -4.35 -8.38 2.77
C ALA A 100 -4.32 -9.89 3.15
N HIS A 101 -3.23 -10.59 2.82
CA HIS A 101 -2.99 -11.99 3.18
C HIS A 101 -2.11 -12.11 4.44
N GLY A 102 -1.72 -10.99 5.05
CA GLY A 102 -0.87 -10.94 6.22
C GLY A 102 0.62 -11.10 5.93
N ALA A 103 1.05 -11.04 4.66
CA ALA A 103 2.46 -11.10 4.30
C ALA A 103 3.16 -9.80 4.70
N VAL A 104 4.25 -9.93 5.46
CA VAL A 104 5.07 -8.81 5.91
C VAL A 104 6.32 -8.71 5.04
N THR A 105 6.48 -7.61 4.30
CA THR A 105 7.67 -7.32 3.49
C THR A 105 8.38 -6.09 4.04
N ALA A 106 9.69 -6.18 4.27
CA ALA A 106 10.51 -5.08 4.77
C ALA A 106 11.77 -4.93 3.92
N GLU A 107 12.09 -3.69 3.54
CA GLU A 107 13.33 -3.34 2.86
C GLU A 107 14.11 -2.37 3.74
N LEU A 108 15.21 -2.85 4.31
CA LEU A 108 15.96 -2.18 5.36
C LEU A 108 17.46 -2.28 5.05
N SER A 109 18.21 -1.20 5.27
CA SER A 109 19.68 -1.24 5.23
C SER A 109 20.28 -1.93 6.46
N ARG A 110 19.58 -1.90 7.61
CA ARG A 110 19.95 -2.57 8.86
C ARG A 110 18.68 -2.87 9.68
N LEU A 111 18.64 -4.05 10.30
CA LEU A 111 17.61 -4.47 11.24
C LEU A 111 18.28 -4.89 12.56
N ASP A 112 18.01 -4.15 13.64
CA ASP A 112 18.39 -4.53 15.01
C ASP A 112 17.13 -4.81 15.82
N VAL A 113 17.05 -5.98 16.43
CA VAL A 113 15.93 -6.38 17.28
C VAL A 113 16.45 -6.60 18.69
N SER A 114 15.95 -5.83 19.65
CA SER A 114 16.22 -6.00 21.07
C SER A 114 14.93 -6.39 21.77
N VAL A 115 14.97 -7.50 22.51
CA VAL A 115 13.79 -8.05 23.18
C VAL A 115 14.11 -8.19 24.66
N ARG A 116 13.16 -7.77 25.51
CA ARG A 116 13.37 -7.69 26.96
C ARG A 116 13.06 -8.98 27.71
N GLU A 117 12.20 -9.83 27.17
CA GLU A 117 11.70 -11.01 27.88
C GLU A 117 11.72 -12.23 26.96
N GLN A 118 11.06 -12.16 25.80
CA GLN A 118 11.01 -13.29 24.89
C GLN A 118 10.76 -12.89 23.44
N ALA A 119 11.53 -13.45 22.50
CA ALA A 119 11.31 -13.35 21.07
C ALA A 119 11.03 -14.74 20.48
N VAL A 120 9.94 -14.87 19.70
CA VAL A 120 9.59 -16.14 19.06
C VAL A 120 9.19 -15.92 17.61
N VAL A 121 9.84 -16.64 16.69
CA VAL A 121 9.50 -16.70 15.27
C VAL A 121 9.16 -18.15 14.94
N ARG A 122 7.91 -18.40 14.51
CA ARG A 122 7.44 -19.75 14.18
C ARG A 122 6.98 -19.80 12.73
N SER A 123 7.31 -20.91 12.07
CA SER A 123 6.66 -21.37 10.86
C SER A 123 6.00 -22.72 11.13
N ARG A 124 5.41 -23.34 10.12
CA ARG A 124 4.79 -24.67 10.23
C ARG A 124 5.77 -25.76 10.68
N GLU A 125 7.04 -25.64 10.28
CA GLU A 125 8.06 -26.68 10.49
C GLU A 125 9.35 -26.13 11.12
N SER A 126 9.34 -24.88 11.58
CA SER A 126 10.54 -24.24 12.14
C SER A 126 10.22 -23.30 13.27
N LEU A 127 11.15 -23.20 14.20
CA LEU A 127 11.06 -22.38 15.40
C LEU A 127 12.41 -21.72 15.64
N PHE A 128 12.38 -20.40 15.85
CA PHE A 128 13.43 -19.67 16.52
C PHE A 128 12.82 -19.08 17.80
N SER A 129 13.43 -19.38 18.95
CA SER A 129 13.04 -18.83 20.25
C SER A 129 14.26 -18.27 20.95
N LEU A 130 14.11 -17.09 21.51
CA LEU A 130 15.11 -16.41 22.33
C LEU A 130 14.41 -15.96 23.62
N ASP A 131 14.97 -16.34 24.76
CA ASP A 131 14.63 -15.78 26.07
C ASP A 131 15.91 -15.45 26.83
N ASP A 132 15.77 -15.06 28.11
CA ASP A 132 16.88 -14.61 28.94
C ASP A 132 17.99 -15.66 29.12
N ASP A 133 17.66 -16.95 29.06
CA ASP A 133 18.57 -18.04 29.41
C ASP A 133 18.95 -18.92 28.21
N ARG A 134 18.17 -18.92 27.12
CA ARG A 134 18.36 -19.85 26.00
C ARG A 134 18.03 -19.26 24.64
N VAL A 135 18.75 -19.80 23.65
CA VAL A 135 18.46 -19.67 22.22
C VAL A 135 18.12 -21.05 21.68
N GLU A 136 16.91 -21.23 21.18
CA GLU A 136 16.47 -22.46 20.54
C GLU A 136 16.23 -22.23 19.04
N LEU A 137 16.79 -23.12 18.22
CA LEU A 137 16.59 -23.14 16.77
C LEU A 137 16.22 -24.56 16.33
N TYR A 138 14.98 -24.74 15.88
CA TYR A 138 14.51 -25.96 15.26
C TYR A 138 14.20 -25.69 13.79
N ALA A 139 14.83 -26.45 12.91
CA ALA A 139 14.58 -26.43 11.48
C ALA A 139 14.92 -27.80 10.89
N ARG A 140 14.38 -28.10 9.70
CA ARG A 140 14.70 -29.33 8.97
C ARG A 140 16.18 -29.39 8.57
N GLU A 141 16.76 -28.24 8.29
CA GLU A 141 18.17 -28.05 7.99
C GLU A 141 18.63 -26.73 8.59
N THR A 142 19.79 -26.73 9.23
CA THR A 142 20.38 -25.55 9.88
C THR A 142 21.77 -25.32 9.31
N LEU A 143 21.97 -24.21 8.59
CA LEU A 143 23.26 -23.80 8.06
C LEU A 143 23.89 -22.74 8.97
N LEU A 144 24.90 -23.13 9.74
CA LEU A 144 25.68 -22.22 10.57
C LEU A 144 27.04 -21.98 9.91
N ARG A 145 27.45 -20.71 9.78
CA ARG A 145 28.81 -20.40 9.31
C ARG A 145 29.81 -20.63 10.44
N ALA A 146 30.93 -21.27 10.13
CA ALA A 146 31.94 -21.69 11.12
C ALA A 146 32.44 -20.56 12.05
N ARG A 147 32.60 -19.33 11.53
CA ARG A 147 32.99 -18.15 12.35
C ARG A 147 31.96 -17.79 13.42
N ASP A 148 30.68 -18.01 13.12
CA ASP A 148 29.58 -17.64 14.01
C ASP A 148 29.41 -18.72 15.10
N VAL A 149 29.72 -19.98 14.77
CA VAL A 149 29.82 -21.09 15.74
C VAL A 149 30.94 -20.83 16.75
N VAL A 150 32.13 -20.42 16.30
CA VAL A 150 33.25 -20.11 17.19
C VAL A 150 32.92 -18.92 18.11
N ARG A 151 32.26 -17.89 17.59
CA ARG A 151 31.83 -16.74 18.41
C ARG A 151 30.76 -17.15 19.42
N ALA A 152 29.76 -17.93 19.03
CA ALA A 152 28.73 -18.44 19.93
C ALA A 152 29.31 -19.31 21.05
N LEU A 153 30.22 -20.24 20.69
CA LEU A 153 30.91 -21.11 21.65
C LEU A 153 31.83 -20.32 22.59
N ALA A 154 32.57 -19.33 22.09
CA ALA A 154 33.44 -18.51 22.91
C ALA A 154 32.65 -17.66 23.94
N THR A 155 31.43 -17.23 23.59
CA THR A 155 30.55 -16.53 24.54
C THR A 155 30.03 -17.48 25.62
N LEU A 156 29.65 -18.71 25.26
CA LEU A 156 29.19 -19.73 26.21
C LEU A 156 30.31 -20.18 27.17
N ILE A 157 31.55 -20.31 26.69
CA ILE A 157 32.69 -20.71 27.54
C ILE A 157 33.06 -19.61 28.55
N LYS A 158 32.83 -18.33 28.22
CA LYS A 158 33.12 -17.21 29.13
C LYS A 158 32.08 -17.00 30.24
N LEU A 159 30.95 -17.71 30.18
CA LEU A 159 29.90 -17.69 31.20
C LEU A 159 30.08 -18.77 32.27
N ASN A 160 31.07 -19.67 32.12
CA ASN A 160 31.47 -20.66 33.13
C ASN A 160 32.71 -20.20 33.92
#